data_AF-A0A9P0Q519-F1
#
_entry.id   AF-A0A9P0Q519-F1
#
_cell.length_a   1.000
_cell.length_b   1.000
_cell.length_c   1.000
_cell.angle_alpha   90.00
_cell.angle_beta   90.00
_cell.angle_gamma   90.00
#
_symmetry.space_group_name_H-M   'P 1'
#
loop_
_entity.id
_entity.type
_entity.pdbx_description
1 polymer ?
#
loop_
_entity_poly.entity_id
_entity_poly.type
_entity_poly.pdbx_seq_one_letter_code
_entity_poly.pdbx_strand_id
1 'polypeptide(L)'
;MWCEYSLNLNHFIYSCRKYFSSSHIPFPDETSKMVEPPEILQSFTSSSTATASEQEYQLAIRGNVTKRNVRTPRKRRLKRYVGDLSSDDFSTPRKSKSNYRLMKSSLMTLRKKVKSLQTSVAALRRRIKTLSGLLKLLKQKNHITDSAETVLKVSRLMKTVCPRYPNSFEWSN
;
A
#
# COMPACT_ATOMS: atom_id res chain seq x y z
N MET A 1 -1.42 2.65 35.43
CA MET A 1 -0.76 1.77 34.43
C MET A 1 -0.82 2.40 33.03
N TRP A 2 -0.09 3.48 32.76
CA TRP A 2 -0.03 4.11 31.43
C TRP A 2 1.39 4.52 31.00
N CYS A 3 2.45 4.04 31.68
CA CYS A 3 3.82 4.53 31.45
C CYS A 3 4.73 3.63 30.61
N GLU A 4 4.32 2.43 30.17
CA GLU A 4 5.25 1.50 29.49
C GLU A 4 5.20 1.52 27.96
N TYR A 5 4.28 2.24 27.32
CA TYR A 5 4.17 2.23 25.85
C TYR A 5 5.04 3.27 25.13
N SER A 6 5.70 4.19 25.84
CA SER A 6 6.44 5.29 25.21
C SER A 6 7.86 4.90 24.75
N LEU A 7 8.49 3.91 25.38
CA LEU A 7 9.89 3.57 25.10
C LEU A 7 10.09 2.72 23.83
N ASN A 8 9.03 2.16 23.24
CA ASN A 8 9.13 1.32 22.04
C ASN A 8 8.98 2.08 20.71
N LEU A 9 8.49 3.32 20.74
CA LEU A 9 8.37 4.14 19.53
C LEU A 9 9.72 4.69 19.06
N ASN A 10 10.58 5.10 20.00
CA ASN A 10 11.88 5.70 19.67
C ASN A 10 12.85 4.70 19.03
N HIS A 11 12.84 3.43 19.45
CA HIS A 11 13.64 2.38 18.83
C HIS A 11 13.16 2.04 17.40
N PHE A 12 11.85 2.09 17.17
CA PHE A 12 11.28 1.89 15.83
C PHE A 12 11.63 3.05 14.87
N ILE A 13 11.62 4.30 15.36
CA ILE A 13 12.04 5.48 14.59
C ILE A 13 13.53 5.41 14.25
N TYR A 14 14.39 5.00 15.19
CA TYR A 14 15.84 4.93 14.97
C TYR A 14 16.24 3.84 13.96
N SER A 15 15.57 2.69 13.98
CA SER A 15 15.82 1.61 13.01
C SER A 15 15.33 1.97 11.60
N CYS A 16 14.26 2.76 11.46
CA CYS A 16 13.78 3.21 10.15
C CYS A 16 14.69 4.30 9.54
N ARG A 17 15.29 5.18 10.35
CA ARG A 17 16.14 6.28 9.86
C ARG A 17 17.44 5.79 9.22
N LYS A 18 18.02 4.67 9.69
CA LYS A 18 19.27 4.11 9.16
C LYS A 18 19.13 3.49 7.75
N TYR A 19 17.92 3.15 7.31
CA TYR A 19 17.67 2.63 5.97
C TYR A 19 17.20 3.69 4.95
N PHE A 20 16.85 4.90 5.42
CA PHE A 20 16.43 5.98 4.53
C PHE A 20 17.60 6.86 4.05
N SER A 21 18.71 6.92 4.80
CA SER A 21 19.87 7.77 4.46
C SER A 21 20.78 7.23 3.34
N SER A 22 20.53 6.04 2.76
CA SER A 22 21.44 5.45 1.74
C SER A 22 20.85 5.33 0.33
N SER A 23 19.62 5.78 0.10
CA SER A 23 19.04 5.87 -1.24
C SER A 23 18.63 7.32 -1.52
N HIS A 24 19.59 8.13 -1.94
CA HIS A 24 19.34 9.39 -2.60
C HIS A 24 18.63 9.09 -3.93
N ILE A 25 17.32 8.95 -3.89
CA ILE A 25 16.47 9.00 -5.07
C ILE A 25 16.34 10.50 -5.37
N PRO A 26 16.89 11.01 -6.48
CA PRO A 26 16.68 12.40 -6.84
C PRO A 26 15.17 12.61 -7.02
N PHE A 27 14.60 13.44 -6.16
CA PHE A 27 13.25 13.97 -6.33
C PHE A 27 13.27 14.81 -7.61
N PRO A 28 12.29 14.68 -8.51
CA PRO A 28 12.15 15.63 -9.60
C PRO A 28 11.86 17.01 -8.98
N ASP A 29 12.69 18.01 -9.32
CA ASP A 29 12.48 19.41 -8.97
C ASP A 29 11.24 19.93 -9.71
N GLU A 30 10.08 19.74 -9.09
CA GLU A 30 8.83 20.41 -9.49
C GLU A 30 8.81 21.81 -8.87
N THR A 31 9.46 22.74 -9.56
CA THR A 31 9.24 24.17 -9.40
C THR A 31 7.85 24.51 -9.95
N SER A 32 6.80 24.33 -9.14
CA SER A 32 5.45 24.79 -9.48
C SER A 32 4.79 25.51 -8.31
N LYS A 33 4.97 26.84 -8.36
CA LYS A 33 4.04 27.91 -7.96
C LYS A 33 3.18 27.67 -6.71
N MET A 34 3.53 28.40 -5.66
CA MET A 34 2.67 28.70 -4.52
C MET A 34 1.32 29.20 -4.99
N VAL A 35 0.27 28.41 -4.74
CA VAL A 35 -1.10 28.89 -4.69
C VAL A 35 -1.43 29.11 -3.22
N GLU A 36 -1.71 30.36 -2.92
CA GLU A 36 -2.09 30.92 -1.63
C GLU A 36 -3.40 30.25 -1.13
N PRO A 37 -3.45 29.75 0.11
CA PRO A 37 -4.67 29.17 0.67
C PRO A 37 -5.61 30.29 1.14
N PRO A 38 -6.92 30.26 0.77
CA PRO A 38 -7.87 31.24 1.28
C PRO A 38 -8.14 30.99 2.77
N GLU A 39 -7.90 32.03 3.56
CA GLU A 39 -8.34 32.15 4.94
C GLU A 39 -9.87 32.02 5.02
N ILE A 40 -10.37 30.99 5.71
CA ILE A 40 -11.75 30.96 6.18
C ILE A 40 -11.73 30.84 7.70
N LEU A 41 -11.62 32.01 8.32
CA LEU A 41 -12.08 32.27 9.69
C LEU A 41 -13.60 32.18 9.71
N GLN A 42 -14.16 31.13 10.30
CA GLN A 42 -15.51 31.19 10.87
C GLN A 42 -15.53 30.46 12.22
N SER A 43 -15.30 31.26 13.25
CA SER A 43 -15.82 31.05 14.59
C SER A 43 -17.35 30.98 14.55
N PHE A 44 -17.92 29.85 15.00
CA PHE A 44 -19.26 29.85 15.57
C PHE A 44 -19.24 29.11 16.90
N THR A 45 -19.12 29.90 17.95
CA THR A 45 -19.62 29.62 19.29
C THR A 45 -21.15 29.61 19.27
N SER A 46 -21.77 28.58 19.87
CA SER A 46 -23.07 28.55 20.59
C SER A 46 -23.41 27.06 20.81
N SER A 47 -23.39 26.50 22.02
CA SER A 47 -24.17 26.81 23.22
C SER A 47 -25.69 26.81 22.98
N SER A 48 -26.35 25.72 23.38
CA SER A 48 -27.77 25.62 23.75
C SER A 48 -28.01 24.20 24.30
N THR A 49 -28.01 24.02 25.61
CA THR A 49 -29.18 23.99 26.52
C THR A 49 -30.02 22.72 26.40
N ALA A 50 -30.00 21.97 27.49
CA ALA A 50 -30.88 20.84 27.76
C ALA A 50 -32.34 21.29 27.82
N THR A 51 -33.22 20.45 27.28
CA THR A 51 -34.61 20.35 27.73
C THR A 51 -34.91 18.89 27.99
N ALA A 52 -34.96 18.55 29.28
CA ALA A 52 -35.71 17.42 29.77
C ALA A 52 -37.20 17.79 29.67
N SER A 53 -37.99 16.96 29.01
CA SER A 53 -39.43 16.93 29.23
C SER A 53 -39.92 15.50 29.03
N GLU A 54 -40.22 14.87 30.16
CA GLU A 54 -41.13 13.75 30.29
C GLU A 54 -42.47 14.10 29.64
N GLN A 55 -42.91 13.31 28.67
CA GLN A 55 -44.32 13.06 28.43
C GLN A 55 -44.49 11.58 28.07
N GLU A 56 -44.66 10.75 29.12
CA GLU A 56 -45.60 9.64 29.07
C GLU A 56 -46.91 10.15 28.49
N TYR A 57 -47.49 9.47 27.50
CA TYR A 57 -48.92 9.10 27.43
C TYR A 57 -49.14 8.23 26.17
N GLN A 58 -50.08 7.29 26.31
CA GLN A 58 -50.74 6.48 25.27
C GLN A 58 -50.13 5.11 24.92
N LEU A 59 -50.33 4.19 25.87
CA LEU A 59 -50.73 2.82 25.60
C LEU A 59 -52.01 2.74 24.75
N ALA A 60 -52.11 1.65 23.98
CA ALA A 60 -53.28 1.13 23.28
C ALA A 60 -53.55 1.59 21.83
N ILE A 61 -52.77 1.04 20.90
CA ILE A 61 -53.33 0.55 19.62
C ILE A 61 -52.87 -0.90 19.41
N ARG A 62 -53.74 -1.84 19.79
CA ARG A 62 -53.60 -3.28 19.53
C ARG A 62 -53.97 -3.55 18.06
N GLY A 63 -53.13 -3.08 17.15
CA GLY A 63 -53.27 -3.26 15.70
C GLY A 63 -52.34 -4.35 15.20
N ASN A 64 -52.92 -5.48 14.82
CA ASN A 64 -52.43 -6.48 13.87
C ASN A 64 -50.91 -6.72 13.80
N VAL A 65 -50.48 -7.84 14.39
CA VAL A 65 -49.18 -8.47 14.16
C VAL A 65 -49.07 -8.87 12.69
N THR A 66 -48.74 -7.90 11.84
CA THR A 66 -48.07 -8.20 10.57
C THR A 66 -46.79 -8.93 10.95
N LYS A 67 -46.65 -10.17 10.46
CA LYS A 67 -45.43 -10.97 10.59
C LYS A 67 -44.29 -10.14 10.01
N ARG A 68 -43.61 -9.36 10.86
CA ARG A 68 -42.41 -8.63 10.51
C ARG A 68 -41.43 -9.69 10.03
N ASN A 69 -41.19 -9.69 8.73
CA ASN A 69 -40.20 -10.52 8.09
C ASN A 69 -38.85 -10.07 8.67
N VAL A 70 -38.43 -10.70 9.77
CA VAL A 70 -37.16 -10.43 10.45
C VAL A 70 -36.07 -10.87 9.50
N ARG A 71 -35.69 -9.96 8.59
CA ARG A 71 -34.53 -10.13 7.72
C ARG A 71 -33.34 -10.20 8.66
N THR A 72 -32.79 -11.40 8.81
CA THR A 72 -31.53 -11.60 9.54
C THR A 72 -30.49 -10.66 8.93
N PRO A 73 -29.72 -9.93 9.76
CA PRO A 73 -28.75 -8.97 9.25
C PRO A 73 -27.75 -9.71 8.36
N ARG A 74 -27.75 -9.38 7.06
CA ARG A 74 -26.82 -9.97 6.09
C ARG A 74 -25.39 -9.76 6.59
N LYS A 75 -24.65 -10.86 6.72
CA LYS A 75 -23.24 -10.84 7.13
C LYS A 75 -22.47 -9.94 6.17
N ARG A 76 -21.93 -8.82 6.68
CA ARG A 76 -21.14 -7.88 5.86
C ARG A 76 -19.93 -8.62 5.27
N ARG A 77 -19.68 -8.42 3.97
CA ARG A 77 -18.48 -8.94 3.31
C ARG A 77 -17.25 -8.37 4.02
N LEU A 78 -16.31 -9.24 4.35
CA LEU A 78 -15.02 -8.84 4.92
C LEU A 78 -14.22 -8.09 3.85
N LYS A 79 -13.74 -6.90 4.21
CA LYS A 79 -12.84 -6.09 3.37
C LYS A 79 -11.50 -6.78 3.28
N ARG A 80 -11.00 -7.01 2.06
CA ARG A 80 -9.75 -7.77 1.83
C ARG A 80 -8.59 -6.85 1.53
N TYR A 81 -8.83 -5.72 0.89
CA TYR A 81 -7.79 -4.82 0.44
C TYR A 81 -7.79 -3.52 1.26
N VAL A 82 -6.61 -2.92 1.37
CA VAL A 82 -6.46 -1.61 2.06
C VAL A 82 -7.29 -0.53 1.37
N GLY A 83 -7.43 -0.59 0.03
CA GLY A 83 -8.24 0.35 -0.73
C GLY A 83 -9.76 0.23 -0.50
N ASP A 84 -10.23 -0.86 0.11
CA ASP A 84 -11.65 -1.04 0.43
C ASP A 84 -12.04 -0.29 1.73
N LEU A 85 -11.06 0.16 2.52
CA LEU A 85 -11.28 0.77 3.84
C LEU A 85 -11.78 2.21 3.69
N SER A 86 -12.83 2.55 4.44
CA SER A 86 -13.39 3.91 4.55
C SER A 86 -13.17 4.46 5.96
N SER A 87 -13.40 5.76 6.14
CA SER A 87 -13.33 6.44 7.45
C SER A 87 -14.21 5.76 8.52
N ASP A 88 -15.38 5.27 8.12
CA ASP A 88 -16.31 4.53 8.99
C ASP A 88 -15.70 3.27 9.61
N ASP A 89 -14.73 2.66 8.96
CA ASP A 89 -14.06 1.47 9.49
C ASP A 89 -13.06 1.81 10.59
N PHE A 90 -12.73 3.10 10.78
CA PHE A 90 -11.88 3.58 11.87
C PHE A 90 -12.68 4.20 13.02
N SER A 91 -14.02 4.20 12.92
CA SER A 91 -14.94 4.77 13.92
C SER A 91 -14.75 4.25 15.35
N THR A 92 -14.36 2.99 15.54
CA THR A 92 -14.17 2.40 16.87
C THR A 92 -12.75 1.88 17.08
N PRO A 93 -12.19 1.98 18.31
CA PRO A 93 -10.82 1.53 18.59
C PRO A 93 -10.55 0.08 18.20
N ARG A 94 -11.54 -0.81 18.39
CA ARG A 94 -11.44 -2.22 18.00
C ARG A 94 -11.33 -2.39 16.48
N LYS A 95 -12.15 -1.68 15.70
CA LYS A 95 -12.08 -1.74 14.23
C LYS A 95 -10.79 -1.11 13.71
N SER A 96 -10.43 0.06 14.23
CA SER A 96 -9.19 0.76 13.89
C SER A 96 -7.95 -0.12 14.11
N LYS A 97 -7.85 -0.79 15.27
CA LYS A 97 -6.75 -1.72 15.57
C LYS A 97 -6.70 -2.90 14.59
N SER A 98 -7.85 -3.45 14.20
CA SER A 98 -7.91 -4.55 13.23
C SER A 98 -7.44 -4.10 11.84
N ASN A 99 -7.96 -2.97 11.35
CA ASN A 99 -7.62 -2.44 10.03
C ASN A 99 -6.16 -1.99 9.96
N TYR A 100 -5.63 -1.40 11.03
CA TYR A 100 -4.21 -1.08 11.13
C TYR A 100 -3.32 -2.31 10.94
N ARG A 101 -3.69 -3.47 11.53
CA ARG A 101 -2.95 -4.72 11.32
C ARG A 101 -2.98 -5.18 9.87
N LEU A 102 -4.13 -5.06 9.20
CA LEU A 102 -4.28 -5.38 7.78
C LEU A 102 -3.42 -4.45 6.90
N MET A 103 -3.42 -3.15 7.18
CA MET A 103 -2.56 -2.19 6.48
C MET A 103 -1.08 -2.51 6.70
N LYS A 104 -0.69 -2.79 7.94
CA LYS A 104 0.68 -3.13 8.30
C LYS A 104 1.15 -4.40 7.58
N SER A 105 0.34 -5.47 7.57
CA SER A 105 0.69 -6.71 6.88
C SER A 105 0.80 -6.50 5.37
N SER A 106 -0.11 -5.74 4.77
CA SER A 106 -0.07 -5.39 3.35
C SER A 106 1.20 -4.62 2.99
N LEU A 107 1.56 -3.62 3.79
CA LEU A 107 2.78 -2.84 3.61
C LEU A 107 4.04 -3.70 3.73
N MET A 108 4.07 -4.63 4.70
CA MET A 108 5.19 -5.56 4.85
C MET A 108 5.33 -6.48 3.62
N THR A 109 4.24 -7.00 3.09
CA THR A 109 4.23 -7.83 1.87
C THR A 109 4.75 -7.04 0.67
N LEU A 110 4.30 -5.79 0.50
CA LEU A 110 4.78 -4.90 -0.57
C LEU A 110 6.29 -4.65 -0.44
N ARG A 111 6.79 -4.32 0.76
CA ARG A 111 8.22 -4.11 1.01
C ARG A 111 9.05 -5.35 0.68
N LYS A 112 8.58 -6.55 1.07
CA LYS A 112 9.24 -7.81 0.72
C LYS A 112 9.31 -8.01 -0.79
N LYS A 113 8.21 -7.74 -1.50
CA LYS A 113 8.14 -7.84 -2.97
C LYS A 113 9.12 -6.87 -3.64
N VAL A 114 9.14 -5.61 -3.22
CA VAL A 114 10.09 -4.60 -3.72
C VAL A 114 11.52 -5.07 -3.52
N LYS A 115 11.89 -5.51 -2.31
CA LYS A 115 13.24 -6.01 -2.01
C LYS A 115 13.61 -7.22 -2.88
N SER A 116 12.69 -8.17 -3.06
CA SER A 116 12.89 -9.34 -3.90
C SER A 116 13.15 -8.94 -5.36
N LEU A 117 12.33 -8.05 -5.91
CA LEU A 117 12.48 -7.53 -7.27
C LEU A 117 13.82 -6.79 -7.45
N GLN A 118 14.19 -5.92 -6.51
CA GLN A 118 15.47 -5.21 -6.52
C GLN A 118 16.66 -6.18 -6.49
N THR A 119 16.57 -7.23 -5.68
CA THR A 119 17.61 -8.27 -5.59
C THR A 119 17.77 -9.01 -6.91
N SER A 120 16.65 -9.40 -7.53
CA SER A 120 16.63 -10.04 -8.84
C SER A 120 17.21 -9.14 -9.94
N VAL A 121 16.83 -7.87 -9.96
CA VAL A 121 17.38 -6.87 -10.89
C VAL A 121 18.89 -6.72 -10.70
N ALA A 122 19.36 -6.61 -9.46
CA ALA A 122 20.79 -6.53 -9.17
C ALA A 122 21.56 -7.77 -9.63
N ALA A 123 21.01 -8.98 -9.41
CA ALA A 123 21.60 -10.22 -9.88
C ALA A 123 21.67 -10.29 -11.41
N LEU A 124 20.61 -9.88 -12.11
CA LEU A 124 20.59 -9.82 -13.58
C LEU A 124 21.63 -8.82 -14.11
N ARG A 125 21.73 -7.63 -13.51
CA ARG A 125 22.75 -6.63 -13.87
C ARG A 125 24.17 -7.17 -13.69
N ARG A 126 24.45 -7.90 -12.60
CA ARG A 126 25.76 -8.56 -12.40
C ARG A 126 26.05 -9.56 -13.51
N ARG A 127 25.08 -10.43 -13.85
CA ARG A 127 25.23 -11.40 -14.96
C ARG A 127 25.45 -10.73 -16.31
N ILE A 128 24.78 -9.60 -16.56
CA ILE A 128 25.01 -8.79 -17.77
C ILE A 128 26.44 -8.27 -17.78
N LYS A 129 26.90 -7.67 -16.68
CA LYS A 129 28.26 -7.16 -16.55
C LYS A 129 29.31 -8.26 -16.79
N THR A 130 29.20 -9.41 -16.12
CA THR A 130 30.13 -10.54 -16.28
C THR A 130 30.20 -11.02 -17.73
N LEU A 131 29.06 -11.30 -18.36
CA LEU A 131 29.04 -11.77 -19.75
C LEU A 131 29.51 -10.70 -20.74
N SER A 132 29.21 -9.42 -20.50
CA SER A 132 29.74 -8.33 -21.34
C SER A 132 31.26 -8.20 -21.21
N GLY A 133 31.82 -8.42 -20.02
CA GLY A 133 33.27 -8.47 -19.81
C GLY A 133 33.91 -9.64 -20.55
N LEU A 134 33.29 -10.82 -20.49
CA LEU A 134 33.78 -12.00 -21.22
C LEU A 134 33.76 -11.79 -22.73
N LEU A 135 32.70 -11.20 -23.29
CA LEU A 135 32.64 -10.85 -24.72
C LEU A 135 33.78 -9.91 -25.12
N LYS A 136 34.07 -8.88 -24.31
CA LYS A 136 35.20 -7.97 -24.56
C LYS A 136 36.53 -8.70 -24.56
N LEU A 137 36.76 -9.61 -23.61
CA LEU A 137 37.99 -10.40 -23.55
C LEU A 137 38.14 -11.33 -24.76
N LEU A 138 37.06 -11.99 -25.18
CA LEU A 138 37.09 -12.88 -26.35
C LEU A 138 37.35 -12.10 -27.64
N LYS A 139 36.77 -10.91 -27.78
CA LYS A 139 37.04 -10.00 -28.88
C LYS A 139 38.49 -9.52 -28.89
N GLN A 140 39.02 -9.12 -27.73
CA GLN A 140 40.42 -8.69 -27.60
C GLN A 140 41.42 -9.82 -27.99
N LYS A 141 41.04 -11.08 -27.77
CA LYS A 141 41.82 -12.26 -28.17
C LYS A 141 41.52 -12.76 -29.58
N ASN A 142 40.72 -12.04 -30.38
CA ASN A 142 40.30 -12.43 -31.73
C ASN A 142 39.61 -13.81 -31.81
N HIS A 143 38.98 -14.28 -30.73
CA HIS A 143 38.24 -15.55 -30.74
C HIS A 143 36.81 -15.42 -31.28
N ILE A 144 36.34 -14.19 -31.54
CA ILE A 144 34.99 -13.89 -32.01
C ILE A 144 35.07 -12.80 -33.07
N THR A 145 34.33 -12.98 -34.17
CA THR A 145 34.13 -11.96 -35.21
C THR A 145 33.07 -10.93 -34.82
N ASP A 146 33.16 -9.71 -35.35
CA ASP A 146 32.22 -8.63 -35.02
C ASP A 146 30.76 -8.99 -35.34
N SER A 147 30.53 -9.78 -36.40
CA SER A 147 29.20 -10.30 -36.73
C SER A 147 28.64 -11.18 -35.61
N ALA A 148 29.45 -12.10 -35.07
CA ALA A 148 29.03 -12.96 -33.96
C ALA A 148 28.76 -12.18 -32.67
N GLU A 149 29.49 -11.10 -32.38
CA GLU A 149 29.24 -10.24 -31.22
C GLU A 149 27.81 -9.62 -31.27
N THR A 150 27.40 -9.14 -32.44
CA THR A 150 26.07 -8.50 -32.60
C THR A 150 24.93 -9.50 -32.38
N VAL A 151 25.03 -10.72 -32.94
CA VAL A 151 24.05 -11.80 -32.78
C VAL A 151 23.91 -12.20 -31.30
N LEU A 152 25.03 -12.28 -30.58
CA LEU A 152 25.04 -12.61 -29.15
C LEU A 152 24.42 -11.50 -28.28
N LYS A 153 24.52 -10.23 -28.68
CA LYS A 153 23.85 -9.11 -28.00
C LYS A 153 22.33 -9.11 -28.26
N VAL A 154 21.91 -9.32 -29.50
CA VAL A 154 20.49 -9.25 -29.92
C VAL A 154 19.67 -10.42 -29.33
N SER A 155 20.17 -11.65 -29.43
CA SER A 155 19.51 -12.85 -28.88
C SER A 155 19.25 -12.77 -27.36
N ARG A 156 20.01 -11.91 -26.66
CA ARG A 156 19.88 -11.68 -25.23
C ARG A 156 18.77 -10.70 -24.87
N LEU A 157 18.57 -9.65 -25.65
CA LEU A 157 17.51 -8.65 -25.42
C LEU A 157 16.12 -9.26 -25.63
N MET A 158 15.96 -10.14 -26.61
CA MET A 158 14.68 -10.79 -26.92
C MET A 158 14.17 -11.70 -25.79
N LYS A 159 15.04 -12.37 -25.03
CA LYS A 159 14.64 -13.27 -23.93
C LYS A 159 14.19 -12.54 -22.65
N THR A 160 14.55 -11.27 -22.48
CA THR A 160 14.19 -10.50 -21.28
C THR A 160 12.89 -9.69 -21.42
N VAL A 161 12.33 -9.61 -22.63
CA VAL A 161 11.13 -8.78 -22.93
C VAL A 161 9.82 -9.55 -22.76
N CYS A 162 9.84 -10.86 -22.57
CA CYS A 162 8.65 -11.61 -22.14
C CYS A 162 8.67 -11.75 -20.61
N PRO A 163 8.09 -10.82 -19.83
CA PRO A 163 7.73 -11.16 -18.47
C PRO A 163 6.76 -12.33 -18.58
N ARG A 164 7.11 -13.48 -17.99
CA ARG A 164 6.11 -14.47 -17.62
C ARG A 164 5.10 -13.72 -16.76
N TYR A 165 3.98 -13.33 -17.35
CA TYR A 165 2.82 -12.95 -16.59
C TYR A 165 2.49 -14.17 -15.72
N PRO A 166 2.40 -14.02 -14.39
CA PRO A 166 1.88 -15.10 -13.59
C PRO A 166 0.45 -15.37 -14.06
N ASN A 167 0.23 -16.57 -14.61
CA ASN A 167 -1.09 -17.15 -14.82
C ASN A 167 -1.86 -17.13 -13.50
N SER A 168 -2.67 -16.10 -13.26
CA SER A 168 -3.66 -16.11 -12.17
C SER A 168 -4.64 -14.95 -12.30
N PHE A 169 -5.34 -14.83 -13.40
CA PHE A 169 -6.55 -13.98 -13.46
C PHE A 169 -7.57 -14.60 -14.43
N GLU A 170 -7.93 -15.86 -14.19
CA GLU A 170 -9.19 -16.42 -14.70
C GLU A 170 -10.33 -15.81 -13.89
N TRP A 171 -11.06 -14.88 -14.48
CA TRP A 171 -12.40 -14.53 -14.01
C TRP A 171 -13.35 -15.62 -14.51
N SER A 172 -13.82 -16.47 -13.61
CA SER A 172 -15.03 -17.26 -13.86
C SER A 172 -16.24 -16.34 -13.77
N ASN A 173 -17.05 -16.34 -14.84
CA ASN A 173 -18.39 -15.76 -14.91
C ASN A 173 -19.37 -16.45 -13.94
#